data_AF-E3Q7G7-F1
#
_entry.id   AF-E3Q7G7-F1
#
_cell.length_a   1.000
_cell.length_b   1.000
_cell.length_c   1.000
_cell.angle_alpha   90.00
_cell.angle_beta   90.00
_cell.angle_gamma   90.00
#
_symmetry.space_group_name_H-M   'P 1'
#
loop_
_entity.id
_entity.type
_entity.pdbx_description
1 polymer ?
#
loop_
_entity_poly.entity_id
_entity_poly.type
_entity_poly.pdbx_seq_one_letter_code
_entity_poly.pdbx_strand_id
1 'polypeptide(L)'
;MISTSHNVHTEGGSSLPRVLYRVTHRDQPNNGTKSRLGSGSDPIFLQLHLQKHLNIQCREESPFLSATSQRCTALELAAKHAAKGIPGVEIIEFKTSGRGWDHNIQRLWSARSLLRQFGLVAKSRFVKEYLVEHSIPEESIVSRLDWEQDKDKLDPLGFYRKKAARDHKRNKRNQKRANETKNEAAAEKRKAGGDLGESEPEPKKRNTGKWVKVGIKVGRNTGA
;
A
#
# COMPACT_ATOMS: atom_id res chain seq x y z
N MET A 1 -20.26 10.75 2.47
CA MET A 1 -20.53 10.92 1.03
C MET A 1 -19.80 12.18 0.60
N ILE A 2 -18.82 12.09 -0.29
CA ILE A 2 -18.06 13.26 -0.75
C ILE A 2 -18.91 13.98 -1.79
N SER A 3 -19.17 15.28 -1.57
CA SER A 3 -19.83 16.15 -2.54
C SER A 3 -18.84 16.55 -3.64
N THR A 4 -19.32 16.78 -4.86
CA THR A 4 -18.51 17.35 -5.96
C THR A 4 -17.92 18.72 -5.64
N SER A 5 -18.43 19.41 -4.61
CA SER A 5 -17.90 20.67 -4.08
C SER A 5 -16.81 20.53 -3.01
N HIS A 6 -16.41 19.31 -2.65
CA HIS A 6 -15.43 19.09 -1.58
C HIS A 6 -14.00 19.29 -2.09
N ASN A 7 -13.38 20.39 -1.71
CA ASN A 7 -11.98 20.67 -2.01
C ASN A 7 -11.07 19.86 -1.08
N VAL A 8 -10.35 18.89 -1.66
CA VAL A 8 -9.31 18.13 -0.94
C VAL A 8 -8.01 18.92 -1.01
N HIS A 9 -7.52 19.34 0.15
CA HIS A 9 -6.31 20.13 0.24
C HIS A 9 -5.08 19.22 0.32
N THR A 10 -4.12 19.47 -0.57
CA THR A 10 -2.76 18.96 -0.46
C THR A 10 -2.05 19.62 0.72
N GLU A 11 -1.03 18.96 1.24
CA GLU A 11 -0.09 19.66 2.12
C GLU A 11 0.66 20.68 1.25
N GLY A 12 0.73 21.93 1.69
CA GLY A 12 1.36 23.03 0.99
C GLY A 12 1.82 24.12 1.97
N GLY A 13 2.80 24.93 1.58
CA GLY A 13 3.31 26.03 2.42
C GLY A 13 4.34 25.59 3.47
N SER A 14 4.47 26.39 4.53
CA SER A 14 5.53 26.25 5.56
C SER A 14 5.41 25.00 6.44
N SER A 15 4.26 24.32 6.45
CA SER A 15 4.02 23.08 7.19
C SER A 15 4.52 21.82 6.48
N LEU A 16 4.93 21.94 5.22
CA LEU A 16 5.42 20.80 4.44
C LEU A 16 6.79 20.34 4.96
N PRO A 17 6.99 19.05 5.27
CA PRO A 17 8.32 18.56 5.57
C PRO A 17 9.23 18.80 4.37
N ARG A 18 10.36 19.48 4.57
CA ARG A 18 11.31 19.78 3.49
C ARG A 18 11.93 18.52 2.88
N VAL A 19 12.03 17.48 3.69
CA VAL A 19 12.65 16.20 3.33
C VAL A 19 11.76 15.06 3.82
N LEU A 20 11.64 14.03 2.99
CA LEU A 20 10.99 12.78 3.32
C LEU A 20 11.93 11.60 3.01
N TYR A 21 11.63 10.49 3.67
CA TYR A 21 12.32 9.22 3.51
C TYR A 21 11.35 8.17 3.01
N ARG A 22 11.75 7.40 2.01
CA ARG A 22 10.99 6.25 1.53
C ARG A 22 11.89 5.02 1.49
N VAL A 23 11.33 3.88 1.89
CA VAL A 23 12.01 2.60 1.75
C VAL A 23 11.52 1.93 0.48
N THR A 24 12.45 1.60 -0.40
CA THR A 24 12.20 0.90 -1.67
C THR A 24 12.85 -0.48 -1.64
N HIS A 25 12.49 -1.33 -2.58
CA HIS A 25 13.17 -2.61 -2.80
C HIS A 25 13.10 -3.00 -4.28
N ARG A 26 13.94 -3.96 -4.69
CA ARG A 26 14.09 -4.35 -6.11
C ARG A 26 12.80 -4.86 -6.76
N ASP A 27 11.89 -5.45 -5.98
CA ASP A 27 10.61 -5.94 -6.51
C ASP A 27 9.57 -4.83 -6.73
N GLN A 28 9.90 -3.57 -6.45
CA GLN A 28 9.03 -2.45 -6.74
C GLN A 28 9.24 -1.95 -8.17
N PRO A 29 8.17 -1.61 -8.91
CA PRO A 29 8.30 -1.01 -10.23
C PRO A 29 9.05 0.33 -10.15
N ASN A 30 9.82 0.64 -11.19
CA ASN A 30 10.57 1.89 -11.32
C ASN A 30 11.45 2.20 -10.09
N ASN A 31 12.12 1.18 -9.55
CA ASN A 31 12.96 1.30 -8.34
C ASN A 31 12.21 1.92 -7.13
N GLY A 32 10.88 1.79 -7.11
CA GLY A 32 10.02 2.32 -6.07
C GLY A 32 9.80 3.84 -6.09
N THR A 33 10.24 4.56 -7.13
CA THR A 33 10.04 6.02 -7.24
C THR A 33 8.81 6.42 -8.04
N LYS A 34 8.14 5.47 -8.71
CA LYS A 34 6.86 5.71 -9.40
C LYS A 34 5.76 4.84 -8.80
N SER A 35 4.57 5.41 -8.68
CA SER A 35 3.37 4.70 -8.21
C SER A 35 3.06 3.51 -9.12
N ARG A 36 2.39 2.49 -8.58
CA ARG A 36 2.06 1.30 -9.36
C ARG A 36 1.08 1.60 -10.48
N LEU A 37 0.14 2.51 -10.23
CA LEU A 37 -0.85 2.94 -11.22
C LEU A 37 -0.18 3.70 -12.38
N GLY A 38 1.00 4.28 -12.17
CA GLY A 38 1.76 5.00 -13.18
C GLY A 38 1.19 6.37 -13.55
N SER A 39 0.04 6.74 -12.98
CA SER A 39 -0.66 8.01 -13.10
C SER A 39 -1.12 8.53 -11.72
N GLY A 40 -1.68 9.73 -11.69
CA GLY A 40 -2.38 10.26 -10.51
C GLY A 40 -3.79 9.69 -10.38
N SER A 41 -4.41 9.93 -9.23
CA SER A 41 -5.80 9.60 -8.98
C SER A 41 -6.73 10.61 -9.64
N ASP A 42 -7.77 10.11 -10.29
CA ASP A 42 -8.95 10.92 -10.57
C ASP A 42 -9.54 11.44 -9.23
N PRO A 43 -9.93 12.73 -9.13
CA PRO A 43 -10.57 13.29 -7.93
C PRO A 43 -11.76 12.47 -7.42
N ILE A 44 -12.57 11.89 -8.32
CA ILE A 44 -13.76 11.11 -7.96
C ILE A 44 -13.37 9.81 -7.24
N PHE A 45 -12.23 9.21 -7.60
CA PHE A 45 -11.76 7.94 -7.03
C PHE A 45 -10.73 8.10 -5.92
N LEU A 46 -10.36 9.34 -5.55
CA LEU A 46 -9.28 9.61 -4.60
C LEU A 46 -9.48 8.93 -3.24
N GLN A 47 -10.70 8.97 -2.69
CA GLN A 47 -11.02 8.30 -1.43
C GLN A 47 -10.89 6.77 -1.56
N LEU A 48 -11.39 6.21 -2.66
CA LEU A 48 -11.35 4.77 -2.90
C LEU A 48 -9.90 4.29 -3.03
N HIS A 49 -9.09 4.99 -3.82
CA HIS A 49 -7.66 4.71 -3.96
C HIS A 49 -6.93 4.82 -2.62
N LEU A 50 -7.25 5.82 -1.78
CA LEU A 50 -6.64 5.95 -0.47
C LEU A 50 -6.96 4.75 0.42
N GLN A 51 -8.24 4.37 0.51
CA GLN A 51 -8.67 3.24 1.34
C GLN A 51 -8.01 1.93 0.88
N LYS A 52 -7.90 1.72 -0.43
CA LYS A 52 -7.22 0.57 -1.02
C LYS A 52 -5.72 0.59 -0.72
N HIS A 53 -5.05 1.72 -0.90
CA HIS A 53 -3.63 1.91 -0.60
C HIS A 53 -3.26 1.58 0.85
N LEU A 54 -4.10 2.03 1.80
CA LEU A 54 -3.86 1.81 3.22
C LEU A 54 -4.18 0.37 3.68
N ASN A 55 -4.84 -0.42 2.83
CA ASN A 55 -5.09 -1.83 3.04
C ASN A 55 -3.97 -2.69 2.42
N ILE A 56 -3.08 -3.19 3.26
CA ILE A 56 -1.90 -3.99 2.85
C ILE A 56 -2.26 -5.30 2.12
N GLN A 57 -3.51 -5.77 2.23
CA GLN A 57 -3.99 -6.96 1.53
C GLN A 57 -4.58 -6.64 0.14
N CYS A 58 -4.77 -5.36 -0.18
CA CYS A 58 -5.26 -4.96 -1.49
C CYS A 58 -4.21 -5.26 -2.55
N ARG A 59 -4.62 -5.90 -3.64
CA ARG A 59 -3.76 -6.22 -4.78
C ARG A 59 -3.82 -5.17 -5.89
N GLU A 60 -4.73 -4.21 -5.77
CA GLU A 60 -4.89 -3.17 -6.78
C GLU A 60 -3.71 -2.20 -6.79
N GLU A 61 -3.44 -1.66 -7.97
CA GLU A 61 -2.42 -0.65 -8.15
C GLU A 61 -2.84 0.65 -7.48
N SER A 62 -1.90 1.28 -6.78
CA SER A 62 -2.12 2.53 -6.07
C SER A 62 -1.46 3.68 -6.81
N PRO A 63 -2.10 4.86 -6.89
CA PRO A 63 -1.48 6.09 -7.36
C PRO A 63 -0.50 6.70 -6.33
N PHE A 64 -0.44 6.15 -5.12
CA PHE A 64 0.34 6.71 -4.03
C PHE A 64 1.63 5.94 -3.75
N LEU A 65 2.64 6.69 -3.34
CA LEU A 65 3.88 6.22 -2.73
C LEU A 65 3.89 6.65 -1.26
N SER A 66 4.00 5.68 -0.35
CA SER A 66 4.19 5.99 1.06
C SER A 66 5.61 6.47 1.36
N ALA A 67 5.73 7.54 2.12
CA ALA A 67 6.97 8.09 2.64
C ALA A 67 6.78 8.51 4.11
N THR A 68 7.87 8.80 4.80
CA THR A 68 7.85 9.26 6.19
C THR A 68 8.78 10.44 6.40
N SER A 69 8.43 11.36 7.30
CA SER A 69 9.33 12.44 7.70
C SER A 69 10.38 12.03 8.73
N GLN A 70 10.35 10.78 9.21
CA GLN A 70 11.23 10.32 10.27
C GLN A 70 12.23 9.28 9.78
N ARG A 71 13.51 9.64 9.81
CA ARG A 71 14.62 8.74 9.45
C ARG A 71 14.59 7.43 10.25
N CYS A 72 14.34 7.49 11.56
CA CYS A 72 14.23 6.30 12.40
C CYS A 72 13.11 5.33 11.98
N THR A 73 12.00 5.86 11.45
CA THR A 73 10.90 5.04 10.94
C THR A 73 11.30 4.34 9.63
N ALA A 74 12.02 5.05 8.75
CA ALA A 74 12.56 4.46 7.53
C ALA A 74 13.59 3.36 7.84
N LEU A 75 14.50 3.58 8.79
CA LEU A 75 15.46 2.57 9.24
C LEU A 75 14.76 1.32 9.79
N GLU A 76 13.73 1.49 10.62
CA GLU A 76 12.96 0.37 11.15
C GLU A 76 12.24 -0.41 10.04
N LEU A 77 11.71 0.28 9.02
CA LEU A 77 11.07 -0.35 7.88
C LEU A 77 12.07 -1.10 7.00
N ALA A 78 13.23 -0.51 6.70
CA ALA A 78 14.28 -1.16 5.93
C ALA A 78 14.78 -2.43 6.62
N ALA A 79 15.05 -2.37 7.93
CA ALA A 79 15.40 -3.54 8.73
C ALA A 79 14.33 -4.64 8.67
N LYS A 80 13.04 -4.28 8.70
CA LYS A 80 11.92 -5.22 8.57
C LYS A 80 11.83 -5.86 7.19
N HIS A 81 12.13 -5.13 6.12
CA HIS A 81 12.17 -5.69 4.77
C HIS A 81 13.35 -6.65 4.61
N ALA A 82 14.55 -6.24 5.05
CA ALA A 82 15.73 -7.08 5.02
C ALA A 82 15.56 -8.37 5.85
N ALA A 83 14.98 -8.27 7.05
CA ALA A 83 14.71 -9.44 7.90
C ALA A 83 13.68 -10.43 7.29
N LYS A 84 12.89 -9.99 6.31
CA LYS A 84 11.99 -10.86 5.52
C LYS A 84 12.69 -11.49 4.32
N GLY A 85 13.96 -11.17 4.06
CA GLY A 85 14.71 -11.63 2.90
C GLY A 85 14.36 -10.91 1.60
N ILE A 86 13.79 -9.70 1.68
CA ILE A 86 13.49 -8.90 0.48
C ILE A 86 14.80 -8.31 -0.05
N PRO A 87 15.17 -8.51 -1.33
CA PRO A 87 16.44 -8.05 -1.87
C PRO A 87 16.43 -6.57 -2.27
N GLY A 88 17.62 -5.97 -2.29
CA GLY A 88 17.86 -4.60 -2.78
C GLY A 88 17.06 -3.54 -2.02
N VAL A 89 17.01 -3.65 -0.68
CA VAL A 89 16.32 -2.68 0.17
C VAL A 89 17.13 -1.39 0.21
N GLU A 90 16.53 -0.29 -0.20
CA GLU A 90 17.16 1.03 -0.17
C GLU A 90 16.30 2.00 0.65
N ILE A 91 16.96 3.01 1.23
CA ILE A 91 16.31 4.19 1.79
C ILE A 91 16.65 5.36 0.88
N ILE A 92 15.61 5.93 0.27
CA ILE A 92 15.74 7.16 -0.50
C ILE A 92 15.37 8.35 0.39
N GLU A 93 16.22 9.36 0.38
CA GLU A 93 15.97 10.68 0.98
C GLU A 93 15.71 11.66 -0.15
N PHE A 94 14.61 12.39 -0.09
CA PHE A 94 14.24 13.31 -1.16
C PHE A 94 13.62 14.58 -0.62
N LYS A 95 13.87 15.68 -1.33
CA LYS A 95 13.21 16.96 -1.10
C LYS A 95 11.80 16.90 -1.64
N THR A 96 10.89 17.56 -0.96
CA THR A 96 9.46 17.62 -1.32
C THR A 96 9.10 18.82 -2.20
N SER A 97 10.10 19.60 -2.58
CA SER A 97 9.97 20.79 -3.43
C SER A 97 11.29 21.05 -4.15
N GLY A 98 11.26 21.96 -5.13
CA GLY A 98 12.42 22.35 -5.91
C GLY A 98 12.38 21.76 -7.32
N ARG A 99 13.55 21.67 -7.95
CA ARG A 99 13.67 21.23 -9.35
C ARG A 99 13.07 19.84 -9.56
N GLY A 100 12.29 19.67 -10.62
CA GLY A 100 11.64 18.40 -10.98
C GLY A 100 10.25 18.19 -10.39
N TRP A 101 9.87 18.95 -9.35
CA TRP A 101 8.51 18.90 -8.80
C TRP A 101 7.53 19.71 -9.64
N ASP A 102 6.54 19.03 -10.21
CA ASP A 102 5.30 19.62 -10.69
C ASP A 102 4.18 19.27 -9.70
N HIS A 103 3.82 20.22 -8.84
CA HIS A 103 2.80 20.00 -7.80
C HIS A 103 1.38 19.81 -8.35
N ASN A 104 1.14 19.99 -9.65
CA ASN A 104 -0.12 19.61 -10.27
C ASN A 104 -0.22 18.10 -10.49
N ILE A 105 0.93 17.43 -10.67
CA ILE A 105 1.08 16.00 -10.94
C ILE A 105 1.52 15.25 -9.67
N GLN A 106 2.61 15.69 -9.04
CA GLN A 106 3.19 15.07 -7.86
C GLN A 106 2.69 15.81 -6.61
N ARG A 107 1.50 15.41 -6.19
CA ARG A 107 0.84 15.97 -4.99
C ARG A 107 1.33 15.25 -3.74
N LEU A 108 1.36 15.98 -2.63
CA LEU A 108 1.75 15.45 -1.33
C LEU A 108 0.60 15.61 -0.33
N TRP A 109 0.31 14.56 0.41
CA TRP A 109 -0.63 14.61 1.54
C TRP A 109 -0.05 13.96 2.77
N SER A 110 -0.37 14.51 3.95
CA SER A 110 -0.32 13.73 5.17
C SER A 110 -1.45 12.70 5.14
N ALA A 111 -1.12 11.41 5.31
CA ALA A 111 -2.13 10.36 5.34
C ALA A 111 -3.18 10.62 6.44
N ARG A 112 -2.74 11.12 7.60
CA ARG A 112 -3.64 11.50 8.70
C ARG A 112 -4.56 12.66 8.31
N SER A 113 -4.01 13.73 7.74
CA SER A 113 -4.81 14.90 7.32
C SER A 113 -5.84 14.49 6.27
N LEU A 114 -5.43 13.69 5.28
CA LEU A 114 -6.29 13.25 4.20
C LEU A 114 -7.42 12.31 4.68
N LEU A 115 -7.10 11.37 5.58
CA LEU A 115 -8.13 10.53 6.23
C LEU A 115 -9.15 11.38 6.99
N ARG A 116 -8.70 12.41 7.71
CA ARG A 116 -9.59 13.33 8.44
C ARG A 116 -10.50 14.11 7.48
N GLN A 117 -9.98 14.60 6.36
CA GLN A 117 -10.77 15.31 5.35
C GLN A 117 -11.90 14.41 4.80
N PHE A 118 -11.65 13.11 4.62
CA PHE A 118 -12.66 12.15 4.20
C PHE A 118 -13.55 11.58 5.32
N GLY A 119 -13.41 12.07 6.55
CA GLY A 119 -14.17 11.56 7.70
C GLY A 119 -13.84 10.11 8.08
N LEU A 120 -12.63 9.64 7.74
CA LEU A 120 -12.16 8.28 8.00
C LEU A 120 -11.30 8.23 9.27
N VAL A 121 -11.39 7.11 9.99
CA VAL A 121 -10.63 6.90 11.24
C VAL A 121 -9.14 6.68 10.93
N ALA A 122 -8.30 7.61 11.36
CA ALA A 122 -6.86 7.50 11.25
C ALA A 122 -6.29 6.56 12.33
N LYS A 123 -5.66 5.47 11.91
CA LYS A 123 -4.87 4.60 12.81
C LYS A 123 -3.58 5.32 13.21
N SER A 124 -3.09 5.06 14.43
CA SER A 124 -1.85 5.65 14.96
C SER A 124 -0.63 5.48 14.05
N ARG A 125 -0.58 4.37 13.29
CA ARG A 125 0.49 4.09 12.33
C ARG A 125 0.60 5.11 11.19
N PHE A 126 -0.47 5.85 10.89
CA PHE A 126 -0.53 6.81 9.77
C PHE A 126 -0.12 8.24 10.15
N VAL A 127 0.20 8.50 11.43
CA VAL A 127 0.46 9.86 11.94
C VAL A 127 1.68 10.51 11.27
N LYS A 128 2.65 9.71 10.85
CA LYS A 128 3.94 10.15 10.27
C LYS A 128 4.12 9.70 8.83
N GLU A 129 3.03 9.25 8.21
CA GLU A 129 3.01 8.78 6.84
C GLU A 129 2.55 9.91 5.93
N TYR A 130 3.31 10.12 4.86
CA TYR A 130 2.99 11.01 3.77
C TYR A 130 2.79 10.20 2.50
N LEU A 131 1.85 10.64 1.68
CA LEU A 131 1.50 10.02 0.42
C LEU A 131 1.93 10.96 -0.71
N VAL A 132 2.84 10.49 -1.55
CA VAL A 132 3.23 11.16 -2.79
C VAL A 132 2.40 10.57 -3.92
N GLU A 133 1.69 11.40 -4.67
CA GLU A 133 1.01 10.98 -5.89
C GLU A 133 2.00 10.77 -7.02
N HIS A 134 1.71 9.80 -7.89
CA HIS A 134 2.35 9.60 -9.19
C HIS A 134 3.83 9.19 -9.10
N SER A 135 4.74 10.07 -8.71
CA SER A 135 6.18 9.79 -8.68
C SER A 135 6.96 10.70 -7.74
N ILE A 136 8.16 10.27 -7.39
CA ILE A 136 9.21 11.08 -6.79
C ILE A 136 10.18 11.46 -7.93
N PRO A 137 10.33 12.76 -8.26
CA PRO A 137 11.29 13.20 -9.28
C PRO A 137 12.72 12.82 -8.91
N GLU A 138 13.52 12.33 -9.86
CA GLU A 138 14.89 11.87 -9.59
C GLU A 138 15.77 13.03 -9.12
N GLU A 139 15.57 14.23 -9.67
CA GLU A 139 16.30 15.45 -9.30
C GLU A 139 16.02 15.91 -7.87
N SER A 140 14.93 15.42 -7.27
CA SER A 140 14.59 15.71 -5.87
C SER A 140 15.28 14.77 -4.88
N ILE A 141 15.83 13.65 -5.36
CA ILE A 141 16.50 12.65 -4.53
C ILE A 141 17.86 13.19 -4.12
N VAL A 142 18.05 13.33 -2.81
CA VAL A 142 19.27 13.84 -2.19
C VAL A 142 20.25 12.70 -1.94
N SER A 143 19.75 11.54 -1.51
CA SER A 143 20.58 10.38 -1.24
C SER A 143 19.83 9.07 -1.42
N ARG A 144 20.58 8.03 -1.76
CA ARG A 144 20.15 6.62 -1.77
C ARG A 144 21.11 5.85 -0.89
N LEU A 145 20.57 5.11 0.08
CA LEU A 145 21.34 4.35 1.05
C LEU A 145 20.95 2.89 0.92
N ASP A 146 21.90 2.03 0.53
CA ASP A 146 21.65 0.60 0.38
C ASP A 146 21.73 -0.03 1.78
N TRP A 147 20.66 -0.73 2.18
CA TRP A 147 20.60 -1.28 3.52
C TRP A 147 21.70 -2.30 3.78
N GLU A 148 22.01 -3.19 2.83
CA GLU A 148 22.99 -4.24 3.06
C GLU A 148 24.43 -3.71 3.10
N GLN A 149 24.73 -2.69 2.30
CA GLN A 149 26.05 -2.07 2.24
C GLN A 149 26.26 -1.06 3.38
N ASP A 150 25.23 -0.30 3.74
CA ASP A 150 25.35 0.79 4.71
C ASP A 150 24.85 0.44 6.12
N LYS A 151 24.32 -0.76 6.38
CA LYS A 151 23.73 -1.16 7.68
C LYS A 151 24.58 -0.85 8.90
N ASP A 152 25.90 -0.98 8.83
CA ASP A 152 26.77 -0.73 9.98
C ASP A 152 26.96 0.76 10.25
N LYS A 153 26.81 1.62 9.23
CA LYS A 153 26.75 3.08 9.39
C LYS A 153 25.36 3.54 9.83
N LEU A 154 24.31 2.90 9.30
CA LEU A 154 22.91 3.27 9.55
C LEU A 154 22.38 2.77 10.90
N ASP A 155 22.86 1.62 11.37
CA ASP A 155 22.47 0.95 12.61
C ASP A 155 23.70 0.31 13.29
N PRO A 156 24.65 1.12 13.80
CA PRO A 156 25.93 0.65 14.31
C PRO A 156 25.80 -0.30 15.51
N LEU A 157 24.79 -0.09 16.36
CA LEU A 157 24.51 -0.96 17.51
C LEU A 157 23.63 -2.19 17.14
N GLY A 158 23.15 -2.24 15.89
CA GLY A 158 22.28 -3.29 15.39
C GLY A 158 20.89 -3.29 16.04
N PHE A 159 20.42 -2.17 16.59
CA PHE A 159 19.16 -2.08 17.31
C PHE A 159 17.98 -2.46 16.41
N TYR A 160 17.88 -1.83 15.23
CA TYR A 160 16.80 -2.06 14.29
C TYR A 160 16.87 -3.46 13.69
N ARG A 161 18.07 -3.93 13.35
CA ARG A 161 18.31 -5.30 12.87
C ARG A 161 17.85 -6.36 13.88
N LYS A 162 18.29 -6.24 15.14
CA LYS A 162 17.93 -7.17 16.22
C LYS A 162 16.43 -7.15 16.50
N LYS A 163 15.81 -5.96 16.52
CA LYS A 163 14.36 -5.80 16.70
C LYS A 163 13.59 -6.48 15.56
N ALA A 164 13.96 -6.20 14.32
CA ALA A 164 13.30 -6.75 13.13
C ALA A 164 13.41 -8.28 13.05
N ALA A 165 14.58 -8.85 13.32
CA ALA A 165 14.78 -10.30 13.36
C ALA A 165 13.92 -10.99 14.43
N ARG A 166 13.84 -10.38 15.62
CA ARG A 166 12.98 -10.87 16.72
C ARG A 166 11.51 -10.84 16.34
N ASP A 167 11.04 -9.72 15.79
CA ASP A 167 9.65 -9.56 15.35
C ASP A 167 9.30 -10.52 14.22
N HIS A 168 10.20 -10.72 13.25
CA HIS A 168 10.01 -11.67 12.15
C HIS A 168 9.88 -13.11 12.67
N LYS A 169 10.78 -13.54 13.57
CA LYS A 169 10.72 -14.86 14.21
C LYS A 169 9.43 -15.05 15.02
N ARG A 170 8.99 -14.03 15.77
CA ARG A 170 7.73 -14.06 16.52
C ARG A 170 6.53 -14.20 15.59
N ASN A 171 6.47 -13.41 14.52
CA ASN A 171 5.37 -13.45 13.56
C ASN A 171 5.29 -14.80 12.83
N LYS A 172 6.43 -15.39 12.44
CA LYS A 172 6.49 -16.72 11.82
C LYS A 172 5.96 -17.81 12.75
N ARG A 173 6.31 -17.74 14.04
CA ARG A 173 5.77 -18.66 15.07
C ARG A 173 4.27 -18.50 15.26
N ASN A 174 3.78 -17.27 15.34
CA ASN A 174 2.34 -16.99 15.50
C ASN A 174 1.53 -17.45 14.29
N GLN A 175 2.05 -17.25 13.07
CA GLN A 175 1.42 -17.75 11.85
C GLN A 175 1.36 -19.27 11.80
N LYS A 176 2.44 -19.96 12.21
CA LYS A 176 2.46 -21.42 12.32
C LYS A 176 1.37 -21.93 13.25
N ARG A 177 1.30 -21.37 14.48
CA ARG A 177 0.25 -21.70 15.46
C ARG A 177 -1.16 -21.43 14.94
N ALA A 178 -1.39 -20.27 14.33
CA ALA A 178 -2.70 -19.93 13.78
C ALA A 178 -3.14 -20.88 12.65
N ASN A 179 -2.19 -21.38 11.84
CA ASN A 179 -2.48 -22.35 10.80
C ASN A 179 -2.74 -23.76 11.38
N GLU A 180 -1.99 -24.17 12.41
CA GLU A 180 -2.23 -25.43 13.13
C GLU A 180 -3.64 -25.44 13.74
N THR A 181 -4.03 -24.38 14.46
CA THR A 181 -5.37 -24.26 15.03
C THR A 181 -6.47 -24.23 13.96
N LYS A 182 -6.25 -23.57 12.82
CA LYS A 182 -7.21 -23.60 11.69
C LYS A 182 -7.36 -24.99 11.09
N ASN A 183 -6.26 -25.73 10.96
CA ASN A 183 -6.26 -27.09 10.41
C ASN A 183 -6.93 -28.08 11.39
N GLU A 184 -6.68 -27.94 12.69
CA GLU A 184 -7.36 -28.74 13.73
C GLU A 184 -8.86 -28.47 13.76
N ALA A 185 -9.28 -27.20 13.76
CA ALA A 185 -10.70 -26.84 13.71
C ALA A 185 -11.39 -27.29 12.41
N ALA A 186 -10.67 -27.29 11.27
CA ALA A 186 -11.18 -27.83 10.02
C ALA A 186 -11.29 -29.36 10.03
N ALA A 187 -10.35 -30.06 10.69
CA ALA A 187 -10.38 -31.51 10.83
C ALA A 187 -11.49 -31.97 11.81
N GLU A 188 -11.71 -31.23 12.89
CA GLU A 188 -12.78 -31.48 13.86
C GLU A 188 -14.17 -31.30 13.23
N LYS A 189 -14.36 -30.25 12.41
CA LYS A 189 -15.59 -30.07 11.61
C LYS A 189 -15.86 -31.21 10.62
N ARG A 190 -14.81 -31.82 10.04
CA ARG A 190 -14.97 -32.99 9.15
C ARG A 190 -15.31 -34.26 9.91
N LYS A 191 -14.81 -34.43 11.15
CA LYS A 191 -15.14 -35.57 12.01
C LYS A 191 -16.55 -35.46 12.61
N ALA A 192 -17.01 -34.24 12.93
CA ALA A 192 -18.36 -33.99 13.45
C ALA A 192 -19.47 -34.10 12.38
N GLY A 193 -19.12 -34.15 11.09
CA GLY A 193 -20.06 -34.39 9.98
C GLY A 193 -20.10 -35.85 9.51
N GLY A 194 -19.47 -36.77 10.25
CA GLY A 194 -19.26 -38.16 9.84
C GLY A 194 -20.26 -39.18 10.38
N ASP A 195 -21.33 -38.77 11.05
CA ASP A 195 -22.36 -39.68 11.53
C ASP A 195 -23.73 -39.00 11.60
N LEU A 196 -24.48 -39.11 10.50
CA LEU A 196 -25.94 -39.18 10.42
C LEU A 196 -26.31 -39.14 8.93
N GLY A 197 -26.86 -40.24 8.43
CA GLY A 197 -27.39 -40.34 7.08
C GLY A 197 -28.53 -39.36 6.88
N GLU A 198 -28.25 -38.26 6.21
CA GLU A 198 -29.22 -37.47 5.45
C GLU A 198 -28.53 -37.06 4.15
N SER A 199 -29.10 -37.50 3.03
CA SER A 199 -28.69 -37.13 1.68
C SER A 199 -28.44 -35.63 1.58
N GLU A 200 -27.25 -35.24 1.09
CA GLU A 200 -26.98 -33.86 0.68
C GLU A 200 -28.17 -33.35 -0.17
N PRO A 201 -28.79 -32.20 0.15
CA PRO A 201 -29.67 -31.58 -0.82
C PRO A 201 -28.79 -31.20 -2.01
N GLU A 202 -29.07 -31.79 -3.17
CA GLU A 202 -28.39 -31.43 -4.42
C GLU A 202 -28.23 -29.91 -4.49
N PRO A 203 -27.04 -29.39 -4.86
CA PRO A 203 -26.85 -27.97 -5.01
C PRO A 203 -27.85 -27.48 -6.05
N LYS A 204 -28.91 -26.78 -5.60
CA LYS A 204 -29.88 -26.13 -6.47
C LYS A 204 -29.08 -25.26 -7.43
N LYS A 205 -28.92 -25.73 -8.67
CA LYS A 205 -28.41 -24.94 -9.79
C LYS A 205 -29.22 -23.66 -9.76
N ARG A 206 -28.56 -22.54 -9.45
CA ARG A 206 -29.16 -21.22 -9.67
C ARG A 206 -29.59 -21.23 -11.13
N ASN A 207 -30.87 -20.98 -11.39
CA ASN A 207 -31.34 -20.63 -12.72
C ASN A 207 -30.67 -19.30 -13.08
N THR A 208 -29.45 -19.38 -13.63
CA THR A 208 -28.85 -18.28 -14.36
C THR A 208 -29.78 -17.99 -15.52
N GLY A 209 -30.45 -16.84 -15.45
CA GLY A 209 -31.27 -16.34 -16.54
C GLY A 209 -30.48 -16.40 -17.84
N LYS A 210 -31.18 -16.75 -18.92
CA LYS A 210 -30.65 -16.87 -20.28
C LYS A 210 -29.81 -15.62 -20.60
N TRP A 211 -28.53 -15.80 -20.90
CA TRP A 211 -27.68 -14.73 -21.40
C TRP A 211 -28.29 -14.19 -22.70
N VAL A 212 -28.89 -13.01 -22.64
CA VAL A 212 -29.35 -12.30 -23.84
C VAL A 212 -28.10 -11.69 -24.47
N LYS A 213 -27.72 -12.17 -25.67
CA LYS A 213 -26.76 -11.49 -26.53
C LYS A 213 -27.36 -10.13 -26.90
N VAL A 214 -26.97 -9.09 -26.18
CA VAL A 214 -27.22 -7.71 -26.61
C VAL A 214 -26.18 -7.42 -27.68
N GLY A 215 -26.57 -7.59 -28.95
CA GLY A 215 -25.74 -7.19 -30.08
C GLY A 215 -25.46 -5.70 -29.98
N ILE A 216 -24.20 -5.30 -30.09
CA ILE A 216 -23.78 -3.91 -30.22
C ILE A 216 -24.41 -3.38 -31.51
N LYS A 217 -25.40 -2.49 -31.35
CA LYS A 217 -26.03 -1.80 -32.48
C LYS A 217 -25.04 -0.71 -32.91
N VAL A 218 -24.17 -1.05 -33.86
CA VAL A 218 -23.30 -0.08 -34.54
C VAL A 218 -24.20 0.85 -35.34
N GLY A 219 -24.47 2.05 -34.79
CA GLY A 219 -25.12 3.12 -35.52
C GLY A 219 -24.21 3.59 -36.64
N ARG A 220 -24.56 3.25 -37.89
CA ARG A 220 -23.99 3.89 -39.08
C ARG A 220 -24.50 5.32 -39.12
N ASN A 221 -23.66 6.29 -38.73
CA ASN A 221 -23.79 7.66 -39.17
C ASN A 221 -22.88 7.84 -40.39
N THR A 222 -23.45 7.70 -41.58
CA THR A 222 -22.92 8.28 -42.81
C THR A 222 -24.06 9.06 -43.42
N GLY A 223 -24.12 10.34 -43.08
CA GLY A 223 -24.91 11.33 -43.80
C GLY A 223 -24.20 11.65 -45.12
N ALA A 224 -24.99 11.69 -46.18
CA ALA A 224 -24.77 12.46 -47.39
C ALA A 224 -25.93 13.46 -47.46
#